data_AF-A0AAW7IGV4-F1
#
_entry.id   AF-A0AAW7IGV4-F1
#
_cell.length_a   1.000
_cell.length_b   1.000
_cell.length_c   1.000
_cell.angle_alpha   90.00
_cell.angle_beta   90.00
_cell.angle_gamma   90.00
#
_symmetry.space_group_name_H-M   'P 1'
#
loop_
_entity.id
_entity.type
_entity.pdbx_description
1 polymer ?
#
loop_
_entity_poly.entity_id
_entity_poly.type
_entity_poly.pdbx_seq_one_letter_code
_entity_poly.pdbx_strand_id
1 'polypeptide(L)'
;MSETLASSIKTLLKETFEGPGNEGSYYTDSKPNTGVFGTLDGLTAEDASRSIKGSTIAAHSDHIRYYLWVIRTMISGTDFEKDRTQVGPLLMLMR
;
A
#
# COMPACT_ATOMS: atom_id res chain seq x y z
N MET A 1 -2.50 -18.31 -15.43
CA MET A 1 -1.34 -17.43 -15.19
C MET A 1 -0.09 -18.29 -15.29
N SER A 2 0.95 -17.88 -16.02
CA SER A 2 2.20 -18.65 -16.04
C SER A 2 2.87 -18.58 -14.68
N GLU A 3 3.59 -19.64 -14.29
CA GLU A 3 4.28 -19.71 -12.99
C GLU A 3 5.31 -18.57 -12.83
N THR A 4 6.01 -18.23 -13.92
CA THR A 4 6.96 -17.10 -13.94
C THR A 4 6.27 -15.77 -13.64
N LEU A 5 5.12 -15.49 -14.26
CA LEU A 5 4.40 -14.24 -14.02
C LEU A 5 3.89 -14.15 -12.58
N ALA A 6 3.36 -15.25 -12.05
CA ALA A 6 2.90 -15.32 -10.67
C ALA A 6 4.05 -15.04 -9.67
N SER A 7 5.21 -15.65 -9.91
CA SER A 7 6.41 -15.43 -9.10
C SER A 7 6.89 -13.98 -9.17
N SER A 8 6.98 -13.40 -10.37
CA SER A 8 7.41 -12.01 -10.54
C SER A 8 6.47 -11.02 -9.86
N ILE A 9 5.15 -11.21 -9.95
CA ILE A 9 4.18 -10.35 -9.27
C ILE A 9 4.33 -10.49 -7.75
N LYS A 10 4.54 -11.70 -7.24
CA LYS A 10 4.75 -11.93 -5.81
C LYS A 10 6.02 -11.24 -5.31
N THR A 11 7.12 -11.33 -6.05
CA THR A 11 8.37 -10.62 -5.73
C THR A 11 8.15 -9.11 -5.76
N LEU A 12 7.57 -8.57 -6.84
CA LEU A 12 7.29 -7.14 -6.95
C LEU A 12 6.47 -6.63 -5.77
N LEU A 13 5.36 -7.29 -5.43
CA LEU A 13 4.51 -6.90 -4.29
C LEU A 13 5.28 -6.96 -2.97
N LYS A 14 6.09 -8.01 -2.76
CA LYS A 14 6.90 -8.12 -1.55
C LYS A 14 7.87 -6.94 -1.44
N GLU A 15 8.57 -6.62 -2.53
CA GLU A 15 9.50 -5.49 -2.56
C GLU A 15 8.80 -4.14 -2.39
N THR A 16 7.62 -3.95 -2.98
CA THR A 16 6.82 -2.72 -2.81
C THR A 16 6.55 -2.44 -1.33
N PHE A 17 6.16 -3.47 -0.56
CA PHE A 17 5.69 -3.26 0.81
C PHE A 17 6.78 -3.46 1.87
N GLU A 18 7.59 -4.51 1.75
CA GLU A 18 8.63 -4.86 2.73
C GLU A 18 10.01 -4.27 2.37
N GLY A 19 10.24 -3.94 1.10
CA GLY A 19 11.55 -3.56 0.56
C GLY A 19 12.28 -4.75 -0.08
N PRO A 20 13.41 -4.48 -0.75
CA PRO A 20 14.16 -5.51 -1.47
C PRO A 20 14.83 -6.51 -0.53
N GLY A 21 14.94 -7.75 -1.01
CA GLY A 21 15.75 -8.79 -0.37
C GLY A 21 17.25 -8.64 -0.67
N ASN A 22 18.00 -9.73 -0.48
CA ASN A 22 19.45 -9.77 -0.73
C ASN A 22 19.83 -10.00 -2.21
N GLU A 23 18.85 -10.16 -3.11
CA GLU A 23 19.05 -10.40 -4.54
C GLU A 23 18.75 -9.12 -5.36
N GLY A 24 18.74 -9.22 -6.69
CA GLY A 24 18.34 -8.12 -7.55
C GLY A 24 16.92 -7.63 -7.23
N SER A 25 16.68 -6.32 -7.41
CA SER A 25 15.44 -5.63 -7.04
C SER A 25 14.74 -5.05 -8.27
N TYR A 26 13.40 -5.02 -8.25
CA TYR A 26 12.58 -4.26 -9.19
C TYR A 26 12.60 -2.74 -8.91
N TYR A 27 13.11 -2.33 -7.75
CA TYR A 27 13.25 -0.95 -7.32
C TYR A 27 14.72 -0.50 -7.32
N THR A 28 14.94 0.80 -7.48
CA THR A 28 16.28 1.39 -7.53
C THR A 28 16.92 1.60 -6.15
N ASP A 29 16.12 1.65 -5.08
CA ASP A 29 16.63 1.76 -3.71
C ASP A 29 16.74 0.37 -3.07
N SER A 30 17.98 -0.11 -2.92
CA SER A 30 18.30 -1.44 -2.39
C SER A 30 18.61 -1.47 -0.89
N LYS A 31 18.45 -0.36 -0.16
CA LYS A 31 18.70 -0.37 1.28
C LYS A 31 17.65 -1.21 2.01
N PRO A 32 17.98 -1.78 3.18
CA PRO A 32 16.98 -2.40 4.04
C PRO A 32 15.89 -1.40 4.44
N ASN A 33 14.65 -1.89 4.64
CA ASN A 33 13.53 -1.09 5.13
C ASN A 33 13.10 0.08 4.21
N THR A 34 13.21 -0.08 2.89
CA THR A 34 12.83 0.94 1.89
C THR A 34 11.46 0.72 1.25
N GLY A 35 10.74 -0.33 1.63
CA GLY A 35 9.36 -0.55 1.19
C GLY A 35 8.38 0.44 1.82
N VAL A 36 7.09 0.34 1.45
CA VAL A 36 6.02 1.14 2.04
C VAL A 36 6.00 1.03 3.56
N PHE A 37 6.19 -0.16 4.13
CA PHE A 37 6.18 -0.33 5.59
C PHE A 37 7.35 0.39 6.26
N GLY A 38 8.56 0.26 5.70
CA GLY A 38 9.73 0.96 6.21
C GLY A 38 9.67 2.48 6.03
N THR A 39 9.02 2.95 4.96
CA THR A 39 8.78 4.39 4.73
C THR A 39 7.81 4.98 5.76
N LEU A 40 6.83 4.18 6.21
CA LEU A 40 5.87 4.57 7.24
C LEU A 40 6.40 4.32 8.66
N ASP A 41 7.48 3.56 8.79
CA ASP A 41 8.09 3.23 10.07
C ASP A 41 8.63 4.50 10.75
N GLY A 42 8.39 4.61 12.06
CA GLY A 42 8.75 5.79 12.84
C GLY A 42 7.84 7.01 12.71
N LEU A 43 6.79 6.98 11.88
CA LEU A 43 5.80 8.06 11.86
C LEU A 43 4.90 8.01 13.10
N THR A 44 4.72 9.17 13.74
CA THR A 44 3.71 9.33 14.78
C THR A 44 2.31 9.48 14.17
N ALA A 45 1.26 9.26 14.97
CA ALA A 45 -0.10 9.53 14.53
C ALA A 45 -0.31 11.00 14.13
N GLU A 46 0.36 11.92 14.82
CA GLU A 46 0.33 13.35 14.50
C GLU A 46 0.98 13.63 13.13
N ASP A 47 2.17 13.07 12.87
CA ASP A 47 2.83 13.19 11.57
C ASP A 47 1.97 12.60 10.45
N ALA A 48 1.36 11.44 10.69
CA ALA A 48 0.54 10.75 9.70
C ALA A 48 -0.75 11.51 9.37
N SER A 49 -1.32 12.22 10.36
CA SER A 49 -2.60 12.96 10.23
C SER A 49 -2.43 14.40 9.76
N ARG A 50 -1.20 14.94 9.78
CA ARG A 50 -0.93 16.31 9.37
C ARG A 50 -1.31 16.53 7.91
N SER A 51 -2.20 17.49 7.68
CA SER A 51 -2.61 17.90 6.33
C SER A 51 -1.52 18.73 5.66
N ILE A 52 -1.04 18.25 4.52
CA ILE A 52 -0.10 18.95 3.65
C ILE A 52 -0.75 19.07 2.27
N LYS A 53 -1.03 20.31 1.84
CA LYS A 53 -1.68 20.61 0.56
C LYS A 53 -3.01 19.85 0.34
N GLY A 54 -3.76 19.58 1.40
CA GLY A 54 -5.10 18.99 1.35
C GLY A 54 -5.15 17.46 1.41
N SER A 55 -4.03 16.79 1.71
CA SER A 55 -4.00 15.35 1.98
C SER A 55 -3.12 15.03 3.18
N THR A 56 -3.22 13.82 3.71
CA THR A 56 -2.41 13.31 4.83
C THR A 56 -1.69 12.03 4.40
N ILE A 57 -0.63 11.66 5.12
CA ILE A 57 0.05 10.38 4.89
C ILE A 57 -0.91 9.23 5.20
N ALA A 58 -1.70 9.35 6.28
CA ALA A 58 -2.71 8.35 6.65
C ALA A 58 -3.74 8.13 5.53
N ALA A 59 -4.25 9.20 4.91
CA ALA A 59 -5.18 9.11 3.78
C ALA A 59 -4.54 8.41 2.56
N HIS A 60 -3.27 8.70 2.27
CA HIS A 60 -2.56 8.05 1.17
C HIS A 60 -2.33 6.56 1.44
N SER A 61 -1.88 6.20 2.65
CA SER A 61 -1.68 4.81 3.05
C SER A 61 -2.98 4.01 3.03
N ASP A 62 -4.10 4.60 3.49
CA ASP A 62 -5.41 3.97 3.40
C ASP A 62 -5.86 3.77 1.95
N HIS A 63 -5.56 4.72 1.07
CA HIS A 63 -5.86 4.61 -0.35
C HIS A 63 -5.09 3.44 -1.00
N ILE A 64 -3.81 3.24 -0.64
CA ILE A 64 -3.02 2.07 -1.08
C ILE A 64 -3.67 0.77 -0.60
N ARG A 65 -4.02 0.70 0.70
CA ARG A 65 -4.70 -0.47 1.30
C ARG A 65 -6.02 -0.78 0.60
N TYR A 66 -6.82 0.24 0.31
CA TYR A 66 -8.08 0.12 -0.41
C TYR A 66 -7.89 -0.49 -1.80
N TYR A 67 -6.89 -0.03 -2.56
CA TYR A 67 -6.63 -0.59 -3.89
C TYR A 67 -6.20 -2.05 -3.86
N LEU A 68 -5.39 -2.47 -2.86
CA LEU A 68 -5.07 -3.89 -2.67
C LEU A 68 -6.31 -4.72 -2.38
N TRP A 69 -7.21 -4.21 -1.53
CA TRP A 69 -8.47 -4.87 -1.23
C TRP A 69 -9.33 -5.01 -2.50
N VAL A 70 -9.50 -3.94 -3.27
CA VAL A 70 -10.25 -3.95 -4.55
C VAL A 70 -9.67 -5.01 -5.51
N ILE A 71 -8.36 -5.01 -5.73
CA ILE A 71 -7.70 -5.94 -6.65
C ILE A 71 -7.88 -7.39 -6.16
N ARG A 72 -7.68 -7.64 -4.87
CA ARG A 72 -7.90 -8.96 -4.26
C ARG A 72 -9.34 -9.43 -4.46
N THR A 73 -10.31 -8.54 -4.23
CA THR A 73 -11.75 -8.85 -4.38
C THR A 73 -12.08 -9.17 -5.84
N MET A 74 -11.62 -8.36 -6.80
CA MET A 74 -11.77 -8.64 -8.24
C MET A 74 -11.18 -10.00 -8.64
N ILE A 75 -9.95 -10.28 -8.22
CA ILE A 75 -9.27 -11.55 -8.55
C ILE A 75 -9.99 -12.75 -7.92
N SER A 76 -10.61 -12.57 -6.75
CA SER A 76 -11.39 -13.61 -6.09
C SER A 76 -12.77 -13.87 -6.72
N GLY A 77 -13.17 -13.10 -7.75
CA GLY A 77 -14.47 -13.23 -8.41
C GLY A 77 -15.65 -12.80 -7.55
N THR A 78 -15.41 -12.03 -6.48
CA THR A 78 -16.46 -11.49 -5.62
C THR A 78 -16.94 -10.16 -6.20
N ASP A 79 -18.24 -10.02 -6.45
CA ASP A 79 -18.83 -8.73 -6.78
C ASP A 79 -18.74 -7.80 -5.56
N PHE A 80 -18.31 -6.56 -5.79
CA PHE A 80 -18.33 -5.53 -4.77
C PHE A 80 -18.86 -4.24 -5.35
N GLU A 81 -19.70 -3.57 -4.58
CA GLU A 81 -20.10 -2.20 -4.90
C GLU A 81 -18.89 -1.30 -4.68
N LYS A 82 -18.56 -0.46 -5.67
CA LYS A 82 -17.47 0.51 -5.58
C LYS A 82 -17.86 1.62 -4.61
N ASP A 83 -17.80 1.33 -3.33
CA ASP A 83 -18.16 2.26 -2.29
C ASP A 83 -17.01 3.22 -1.99
N ARG A 84 -17.09 4.42 -2.58
CA ARG A 84 -16.18 5.54 -2.29
C ARG A 84 -16.31 6.04 -0.85
N THR A 85 -17.31 5.60 -0.10
CA THR A 85 -17.43 5.94 1.31
C THR A 85 -16.61 5.03 2.20
N GLN A 86 -16.12 3.86 1.77
CA GLN A 86 -15.22 3.02 2.60
C GLN A 86 -13.80 3.60 2.77
N VAL A 87 -13.39 4.54 1.92
CA VAL A 87 -12.20 5.38 2.13
C VAL A 87 -12.48 6.59 3.04
N GLY A 88 -13.75 6.86 3.36
CA GLY A 88 -14.22 8.01 4.14
C GLY A 88 -14.16 7.89 5.67
N PRO A 89 -14.52 6.76 6.34
CA PRO A 89 -14.72 6.75 7.78
C PRO A 89 -13.41 6.89 8.56
N LEU A 90 -12.28 6.38 8.04
CA LEU A 90 -10.97 6.63 8.65
C LEU A 90 -10.48 8.07 8.43
N LEU A 91 -10.85 8.70 7.31
CA LEU A 91 -10.59 10.12 7.04
C LEU A 91 -11.44 11.06 7.91
N MET A 92 -12.60 10.62 8.41
CA MET A 92 -13.45 11.37 9.34
C MET A 92 -13.04 11.19 10.81
N LEU A 93 -12.36 10.10 11.17
CA LEU A 93 -11.92 9.82 12.55
C LEU A 93 -10.60 10.53 12.94
N MET A 94 -9.96 11.24 12.00
CA MET A 94 -8.71 11.97 12.23
C MET A 94 -8.89 13.51 12.18
N ARG A 95 -10.11 14.00 12.44
CA ARG A 95 -10.38 15.43 12.67
C ARG A 95 -10.51 15.74 14.15
#